data_AF-A0A956U625-F1
#
_entry.id   AF-A0A956U625-F1
#
_cell.length_a   1.000
_cell.length_b   1.000
_cell.length_c   1.000
_cell.angle_alpha   90.00
_cell.angle_beta   90.00
_cell.angle_gamma   90.00
#
_symmetry.space_group_name_H-M   'P 1'
#
loop_
_entity.id
_entity.type
_entity.pdbx_description
1 polymer ?
#
loop_
_entity_poly.entity_id
_entity_poly.type
_entity_poly.pdbx_seq_one_letter_code
_entity_poly.pdbx_strand_id
1 'polypeptide(L)' 'MYCDKTLICCECSENFCFRAGEQEFFKDKGLVNEPKRCPNCRVMVRVLRSGKDPSTISE' A
#
# COMPACT_ATOMS: atom_id res chain seq x y z
N MET A 1 -16.81 -11.49 6.16
CA MET A 1 -15.41 -11.77 6.51
C MET A 1 -14.53 -11.20 5.42
N TYR A 2 -13.49 -10.47 5.78
CA TYR A 2 -12.46 -10.00 4.86
C TYR A 2 -11.30 -11.01 4.92
N CYS A 3 -10.80 -11.43 3.78
CA CYS A 3 -9.63 -12.31 3.66
C CYS A 3 -8.52 -11.55 2.96
N ASP A 4 -7.28 -11.91 3.26
CA ASP A 4 -6.14 -11.44 2.48
C ASP A 4 -6.35 -11.76 0.99
N LYS A 5 -6.15 -10.74 0.16
CA LYS A 5 -6.32 -10.85 -1.27
C LYS A 5 -5.09 -10.32 -1.97
N THR A 6 -4.49 -11.11 -2.84
CA THR A 6 -3.37 -10.65 -3.65
C THR A 6 -3.89 -9.87 -4.85
N LEU A 7 -3.50 -8.60 -4.95
CA LEU A 7 -3.84 -7.70 -6.06
C LEU A 7 -2.59 -7.35 -6.86
N ILE A 8 -2.75 -6.93 -8.11
CA ILE A 8 -1.65 -6.53 -8.99
C ILE A 8 -1.61 -5.00 -9.08
N CYS A 9 -0.43 -4.43 -8.87
CA CYS A 9 -0.23 -3.00 -9.01
C CYS A 9 -0.32 -2.57 -10.48
N CYS A 10 -1.12 -1.56 -10.80
CA CYS A 10 -1.24 -1.05 -12.16
C CYS A 10 -0.01 -0.27 -12.65
N GLU A 11 0.89 0.14 -11.75
CA GLU A 11 2.08 0.95 -12.08
C GLU A 11 3.34 0.08 -12.21
N CYS A 12 3.61 -0.77 -11.22
CA CYS A 12 4.80 -1.64 -11.22
C CYS A 12 4.51 -3.09 -11.59
N SER A 13 3.24 -3.47 -11.80
CA SER A 13 2.81 -4.84 -12.09
C SER A 13 3.17 -5.87 -11.03
N GLU A 14 3.56 -5.44 -9.82
CA GLU A 14 3.87 -6.34 -8.72
C GLU A 14 2.61 -6.79 -7.98
N ASN A 15 2.65 -8.04 -7.51
CA ASN A 15 1.66 -8.61 -6.62
C ASN A 15 1.83 -8.03 -5.21
N PHE A 16 0.75 -7.50 -4.63
CA PHE A 16 0.74 -7.03 -3.24
C PHE A 16 -0.45 -7.61 -2.49
N CYS A 17 -0.27 -7.81 -1.18
CA CYS A 17 -1.30 -8.37 -0.32
C CYS A 17 -2.21 -7.25 0.20
N PHE A 18 -3.48 -7.28 -0.19
CA PHE A 18 -4.54 -6.45 0.37
C PHE A 18 -5.16 -7.16 1.56
N ARG A 19 -4.69 -6.80 2.76
CA ARG A 19 -5.04 -7.51 4.00
C ARG A 19 -6.48 -7.23 4.42
N ALA A 20 -7.05 -8.16 5.21
CA ALA A 20 -8.37 -8.00 5.80
C ALA A 20 -8.52 -6.67 6.57
N GLY A 21 -7.53 -6.29 7.38
CA GLY A 21 -7.56 -5.01 8.11
C GLY A 21 -7.52 -3.77 7.21
N GLU A 22 -6.89 -3.84 6.04
CA GLU A 22 -6.94 -2.74 5.06
C GLU A 22 -8.31 -2.67 4.38
N GLN A 23 -8.94 -3.81 4.11
CA GLN A 23 -10.32 -3.85 3.58
C GLN A 23 -11.32 -3.26 4.57
N GLU A 24 -11.17 -3.55 5.86
CA GLU A 24 -11.97 -2.96 6.93
C GLU A 24 -11.80 -1.45 7.00
N PHE A 25 -10.55 -0.96 6.93
CA PHE A 25 -10.27 0.47 6.89
C PHE A 25 -10.86 1.16 5.66
N PHE A 26 -10.76 0.53 4.48
CA PHE A 26 -11.34 1.06 3.25
C PHE A 26 -12.86 1.15 3.37
N LYS A 27 -13.51 0.11 3.89
CA LYS A 27 -14.96 0.11 4.10
C LYS A 27 -15.41 1.15 5.12
N ASP A 28 -14.68 1.30 6.23
CA ASP A 28 -14.96 2.33 7.25
C ASP A 28 -14.88 3.75 6.66
N LYS A 29 -13.91 3.97 5.75
CA LYS A 29 -13.77 5.21 4.99
C LYS A 29 -14.80 5.40 3.87
N GLY A 30 -15.70 4.45 3.64
CA GLY A 30 -16.65 4.47 2.53
C GLY A 30 -16.00 4.22 1.16
N LEU A 31 -14.77 3.69 1.14
CA LEU A 31 -14.04 3.32 -0.07
C LEU A 31 -14.41 1.88 -0.44
N VAL A 32 -15.36 1.73 -1.36
CA VAL A 32 -15.77 0.42 -1.90
C VAL A 32 -14.75 -0.12 -2.92
N ASN A 33 -13.87 0.75 -3.43
CA ASN A 33 -12.93 0.41 -4.50
C ASN A 33 -11.62 -0.18 -3.95
N GLU A 34 -11.20 -1.29 -4.54
CA GLU A 34 -9.92 -1.92 -4.26
C GLU A 34 -8.74 -1.03 -4.68
N PRO A 35 -7.63 -1.03 -3.91
CA PRO A 35 -6.45 -0.25 -4.29
C PRO A 35 -5.87 -0.78 -5.60
N LYS A 36 -5.66 0.12 -6.57
CA LYS A 36 -4.99 -0.20 -7.86
C LYS A 36 -3.47 -0.08 -7.82
N ARG A 37 -2.92 0.46 -6.73
CA ARG A 37 -1.49 0.71 -6.54
C ARG A 37 -1.03 0.11 -5.24
N CYS A 38 0.09 -0.61 -5.27
CA CYS A 38 0.71 -1.19 -4.09
C CYS A 38 1.21 -0.11 -3.11
N PRO A 39 1.37 -0.44 -1.82
CA PRO A 39 1.91 0.48 -0.83
C PRO A 39 3.32 0.96 -1.19
N ASN A 40 4.14 0.13 -1.84
CA ASN A 40 5.47 0.51 -2.31
C ASN A 40 5.42 1.71 -3.27
N CYS A 41 4.61 1.66 -4.32
CA CYS A 41 4.44 2.78 -5.26
C CYS A 41 3.88 4.04 -4.56
N ARG A 42 3.00 3.89 -3.55
CA ARG A 42 2.49 5.03 -2.78
C ARG A 42 3.58 5.68 -1.92
N VAL A 43 4.51 4.88 -1.37
CA VAL A 43 5.61 5.36 -0.52
C VAL A 43 6.76 5.96 -1.35
N MET A 44 7.08 5.37 -2.51
CA MET A 44 8.12 5.88 -3.42
C MET A 44 7.91 7.36 -3.79
N VAL A 45 6.67 7.79 -3.99
CA VAL A 45 6.33 9.20 -4.27
C VAL A 45 6.67 10.12 -3.10
N ARG A 46 6.57 9.63 -1.85
CA ARG A 46 6.94 10.39 -0.65
C ARG A 46 8.46 10.47 -0.49
N VAL A 47 9.17 9.38 -0.75
CA VAL A 47 10.64 9.31 -0.66
C VAL A 47 11.31 10.21 -1.71
N LEU A 48 10.82 10.24 -2.95
CA LEU A 48 11.40 11.08 -3.99
C LEU A 48 11.18 12.59 -3.77
N ARG A 49 10.19 12.98 -2.97
CA ARG A 49 9.89 14.40 -2.67
C ARG A 49 10.46 14.89 -1.34
N SER A 50 10.66 14.00 -0.37
CA SER A 50 11.36 14.28 0.87
C SER A 50 12.66 13.49 0.87
N GLY A 51 13.77 14.12 0.46
CA GLY A 51 15.11 13.54 0.54
C GLY A 51 15.51 13.26 1.99
N LYS A 52 14.99 12.17 2.56
CA LYS A 52 15.38 11.64 3.86
C LYS A 52 15.78 10.19 3.65
N ASP A 53 17.08 9.99 3.74
CA ASP A 53 17.78 8.73 3.69
C ASP A 53 17.21 7.73 4.72
N PRO A 54 17.13 6.43 4.41
CA PRO A 54 16.75 5.40 5.37
C PRO A 54 17.94 4.90 6.23
N SER A 55 18.99 5.69 6.48
CA SER A 55 20.18 5.21 7.20
C SER A 55 20.11 5.30 8.72
N THR A 56 18.97 5.65 9.33
CA THR A 56 18.82 5.72 10.79
C THR A 56 17.71 4.83 11.32
N ILE A 57 17.89 3.51 11.29
CA ILE A 57 17.57 2.62 12.42
C ILE A 57 18.60 1.48 12.38
N SER A 58 19.65 1.65 13.16
CA SER A 58 20.45 0.54 13.70
C SER A 58 20.95 1.01 15.06
N GLU A 59 20.16 0.73 16.09
CA GLU A 59 20.59 0.65 17.49
C GLU A 59 20.00 -0.63 18.09
#